data_AF-A0AAU7E3V8-F1
#
_entry.id   AF-A0AAU7E3V8-F1
#
_cell.length_a   1.000
_cell.length_b   1.000
_cell.length_c   1.000
_cell.angle_alpha   90.00
_cell.angle_beta   90.00
_cell.angle_gamma   90.00
#
_symmetry.space_group_name_H-M   'P 1'
#
loop_
_entity.id
_entity.type
_entity.pdbx_description
1 polymer ?
#
loop_
_entity_poly.entity_id
_entity_poly.type
_entity_poly.pdbx_seq_one_letter_code
_entity_poly.pdbx_strand_id
1 'polypeptide(L)' 'MNLEYGALDFIVNLQNEWIFLEINYSGQWLWIEDLSGLKISDGIVNWIKKNIKFNT' A
#
# COMPACT_ATOMS: atom_id res chain seq x y z
N MET A 1 15.10 -0.08 -1.83
CA MET A 1 13.96 0.32 -2.69
C MET A 1 13.53 1.76 -2.45
N ASN A 2 13.77 2.38 -1.29
CA ASN A 2 13.47 3.82 -1.04
C ASN A 2 12.05 4.23 -1.48
N LEU A 3 11.09 3.32 -1.27
CA LEU A 3 9.68 3.50 -1.57
C LEU A 3 8.95 3.73 -0.26
N GLU A 4 8.11 4.75 -0.26
CA GLU A 4 7.27 5.12 0.88
C GLU A 4 5.85 4.53 0.76
N TYR A 5 5.53 4.00 -0.41
CA TYR A 5 4.29 3.32 -0.74
C TYR A 5 4.53 2.21 -1.79
N GLY A 6 3.74 1.14 -1.71
CA GLY A 6 3.60 0.14 -2.76
C GLY A 6 2.44 -0.81 -2.47
N ALA A 7 1.76 -1.27 -3.53
CA ALA A 7 0.83 -2.39 -3.47
C ALA A 7 1.61 -3.68 -3.73
N LEU A 8 1.46 -4.69 -2.87
CA LEU A 8 2.20 -5.95 -2.98
C LEU A 8 1.23 -7.08 -3.27
N ASP A 9 1.57 -7.88 -4.27
CA ASP A 9 0.78 -9.03 -4.67
C ASP A 9 1.42 -10.32 -4.18
N PHE A 10 0.60 -11.17 -3.57
CA PHE A 10 0.98 -12.48 -3.07
C PHE A 10 -0.02 -13.54 -3.51
N ILE A 11 0.44 -14.78 -3.61
CA ILE A 11 -0.40 -15.97 -3.67
C ILE A 11 -0.02 -16.93 -2.54
N VAL A 12 -0.95 -17.79 -2.15
CA VAL A 12 -0.71 -18.86 -1.18
C VAL A 12 -0.90 -20.20 -1.89
N ASN A 13 0.13 -21.05 -1.87
CA ASN A 13 0.03 -22.37 -2.51
C ASN A 13 -0.71 -23.38 -1.62
N LEU A 14 -0.90 -24.61 -2.12
CA LEU A 14 -1.63 -25.67 -1.39
C LEU A 14 -0.91 -26.14 -0.12
N GLN A 15 0.37 -25.82 0.02
CA GLN A 15 1.20 -26.08 1.20
C GLN A 15 1.18 -24.91 2.20
N ASN A 16 0.32 -23.91 1.97
CA ASN A 16 0.19 -22.70 2.78
C ASN A 16 1.46 -21.82 2.77
N GLU A 17 2.27 -21.91 1.72
CA GLU A 17 3.44 -21.07 1.52
C GLU A 17 3.04 -19.78 0.78
N TRP A 18 3.47 -18.65 1.33
CA TRP A 18 3.26 -17.33 0.72
C TRP A 18 4.34 -17.06 -0.33
N ILE A 19 3.91 -16.78 -1.55
CA ILE A 19 4.79 -16.48 -2.68
C ILE A 19 4.56 -15.04 -3.10
N PHE A 20 5.62 -14.24 -3.06
CA PHE A 20 5.64 -12.87 -3.56
C PHE A 20 5.63 -12.85 -5.09
N LEU A 21 4.78 -12.01 -5.68
CA LEU A 21 4.72 -11.83 -7.12
C LEU A 21 5.38 -10.52 -7.56
N GLU A 22 4.86 -9.39 -7.07
CA GLU A 22 5.36 -8.08 -7.44
C GLU A 22 5.09 -7.01 -6.39
N ILE A 23 5.74 -5.87 -6.58
CA ILE A 23 5.43 -4.63 -5.90
C ILE A 23 5.18 -3.54 -6.95
N ASN A 24 3.99 -2.95 -6.89
CA ASN A 24 3.60 -1.84 -7.74
C ASN A 24 3.57 -0.53 -6.94
N TYR A 25 4.56 0.33 -7.17
CA TYR A 25 4.67 1.63 -6.49
C TYR A 25 3.55 2.63 -6.88
N SER A 26 2.82 2.38 -7.96
CA SER A 26 1.64 3.16 -8.39
C SER A 26 0.35 2.33 -8.35
N GLY A 27 0.35 1.21 -7.61
CA GLY A 27 -0.78 0.30 -7.54
C GLY A 27 -2.05 1.00 -7.04
N GLN A 28 -3.17 0.75 -7.72
CA GLN A 28 -4.48 1.30 -7.37
C GLN A 28 -5.01 0.63 -6.10
N TRP A 29 -5.33 1.43 -5.09
CA TRP A 29 -5.74 0.96 -3.76
C TRP A 29 -7.17 1.36 -3.39
N LEU A 30 -7.79 2.30 -4.12
CA LEU A 30 -9.09 2.89 -3.76
C LEU A 30 -10.20 1.83 -3.64
N TRP A 31 -10.25 0.89 -4.57
CA TRP A 31 -11.26 -0.17 -4.57
C TRP A 31 -11.14 -1.10 -3.34
N ILE A 32 -9.94 -1.28 -2.79
CA ILE A 32 -9.74 -2.07 -1.56
C ILE A 32 -10.32 -1.31 -0.37
N GLU A 33 -10.01 -0.01 -0.27
CA GLU A 33 -10.57 0.87 0.76
C GLU A 33 -12.11 0.85 0.73
N ASP A 34 -12.71 1.03 -0.44
CA ASP A 34 -14.16 1.03 -0.61
C ASP A 34 -14.81 -0.31 -0.19
N LEU A 35 -14.20 -1.45 -0.56
CA LEU A 35 -14.76 -2.78 -0.29
C LEU A 35 -14.50 -3.27 1.13
N SER A 36 -13.37 -2.92 1.73
CA SER A 36 -12.93 -3.46 3.04
C SER A 36 -13.20 -2.51 4.20
N GLY A 37 -13.42 -1.22 3.94
CA GLY A 37 -13.48 -0.18 4.96
C GLY A 37 -12.13 0.14 5.62
N LEU A 38 -11.02 -0.38 5.06
CA LEU A 38 -9.67 0.00 5.48
C LEU A 38 -9.40 1.45 5.15
N LYS A 39 -8.68 2.15 6.03
CA LYS A 39 -8.37 3.58 5.91
C LYS A 39 -7.00 3.80 5.26
N ILE A 40 -6.85 3.38 4.01
CA ILE A 40 -5.59 3.47 3.25
C ILE A 40 -5.26 4.93 2.96
N SER A 41 -6.26 5.72 2.55
CA SER A 41 -6.16 7.16 2.29
C SER A 41 -5.66 7.93 3.52
N ASP A 42 -6.22 7.65 4.71
CA ASP A 42 -5.75 8.23 5.98
C ASP A 42 -4.28 7.87 6.23
N GLY A 43 -3.88 6.62 5.95
CA GLY A 43 -2.49 6.18 6.05
C GLY A 43 -1.54 7.02 5.19
N ILE A 44 -1.90 7.24 3.93
CA ILE A 44 -1.13 8.06 2.98
C ILE A 44 -1.05 9.52 3.45
N VAL A 45 -2.18 10.12 3.84
CA VAL A 45 -2.23 11.50 4.34
C VAL A 45 -1.39 11.68 5.59
N ASN A 46 -1.45 10.73 6.52
CA ASN A 46 -0.65 10.75 7.75
C ASN A 46 0.85 10.66 7.46
N TRP A 47 1.24 9.80 6.51
CA TRP A 47 2.63 9.72 6.08
C TRP A 47 3.11 11.05 5.47
N ILE A 48 2.31 11.67 4.59
CA ILE A 48 2.62 12.96 3.97
C ILE A 48 2.81 14.05 5.04
N LYS A 49 1.85 14.19 5.97
CA LYS A 49 1.91 15.19 7.04
C LYS A 49 3.15 15.07 7.92
N LYS A 50 3.64 13.84 8.13
CA LYS A 50 4.80 13.57 8.97
C LYS A 50 6.13 13.82 8.26
N ASN A 51 6.21 13.51 6.96
CA ASN A 51 7.48 13.41 6.26
C ASN A 51 7.72 14.52 5.23
N ILE A 52 6.67 15.24 4.81
CA ILE A 52 6.79 16.35 3.87
C ILE A 52 6.59 17.67 4.63
N LYS A 53 7.62 18.51 4.63
CA LYS A 53 7.50 19.89 5.09
C LYS A 53 6.92 20.72 3.95
N PHE A 54 5.73 21.26 4.17
CA PHE A 54 5.19 22.29 3.29
C PHE A 54 5.89 23.60 3.65
N ASN A 55 6.76 24.10 2.76
CA ASN A 55 7.26 25.46 2.88
C ASN A 55 6.14 26.40 2.43
N THR A 56 5.46 27.01 3.40
CA THR A 56 4.58 28.17 3.21
C THR A 56 5.39 29.45 3.15
#